data_AF-A0A8I0H0X0-F1
#
_entry.id   AF-A0A8I0H0X0-F1
#
_cell.length_a   1.000
_cell.length_b   1.000
_cell.length_c   1.000
_cell.angle_alpha   90.00
_cell.angle_beta   90.00
_cell.angle_gamma   90.00
#
_symmetry.space_group_name_H-M   'P 1'
#
loop_
_entity.id
_entity.type
_entity.pdbx_description
1 polymer ?
#
loop_
_entity_poly.entity_id
_entity_poly.type
_entity_poly.pdbx_seq_one_letter_code
_entity_poly.pdbx_strand_id
1 'polypeptide(L)'
;MVKFNSVFIEFVDRTFKIKGMAPTLIQLVVSLGIFVGLVAVADLLVTMHEEMTESLLSLLFPFAAGMGGWWLFWTLHLRKDLFQYTHYPVRFNRVTRKIYFFRHNGPDGVVVVPWGSPYAFFHIGRG
;
A
#
# COMPACT_ATOMS: atom_id res chain seq x y z
N MET A 1 7.78 -17.81 9.63
CA MET A 1 6.72 -18.80 9.87
C MET A 1 5.70 -18.16 10.80
N VAL A 2 4.40 -18.23 10.50
CA VAL A 2 3.35 -17.55 11.28
C VAL A 2 2.69 -18.49 12.28
N LYS A 3 2.33 -19.69 11.82
CA LYS A 3 1.61 -20.67 12.62
C LYS A 3 2.06 -22.07 12.24
N PHE A 4 2.17 -22.94 13.24
CA PHE A 4 2.51 -24.34 13.07
C PHE A 4 1.63 -25.17 13.98
N ASN A 5 1.03 -26.20 13.43
CA ASN A 5 0.32 -27.19 14.22
C ASN A 5 0.42 -28.57 13.56
N SER A 6 -0.09 -29.55 14.30
CA SER A 6 -0.83 -30.68 13.78
C SER A 6 -0.95 -30.79 12.25
N VAL A 7 -1.92 -30.04 11.75
CA VAL A 7 -2.59 -30.18 10.46
C VAL A 7 -1.90 -29.39 9.36
N PHE A 8 -1.36 -28.22 9.67
CA PHE A 8 -0.84 -27.28 8.70
C PHE A 8 0.32 -26.43 9.25
N ILE A 9 1.10 -25.92 8.32
CA ILE A 9 2.14 -24.92 8.55
C ILE A 9 1.87 -23.69 7.67
N GLU A 10 2.03 -22.50 8.23
CA GLU A 10 1.83 -21.22 7.56
C GLU A 10 3.15 -20.44 7.46
N PHE A 11 3.51 -20.08 6.23
CA PHE A 11 4.64 -19.23 5.92
C PHE A 11 4.19 -17.83 5.51
N VAL A 12 5.06 -16.85 5.74
CA VAL A 12 4.90 -15.48 5.26
C VAL A 12 5.51 -15.40 3.88
N ASP A 13 4.82 -14.75 2.94
CA ASP A 13 5.38 -14.48 1.63
C ASP A 13 6.51 -13.44 1.69
N ARG A 14 7.50 -13.53 0.78
CA ARG A 14 8.64 -12.59 0.72
C ARG A 14 8.18 -11.13 0.62
N THR A 15 7.11 -10.88 -0.13
CA THR A 15 6.59 -9.54 -0.43
C THR A 15 6.20 -8.79 0.85
N PHE A 16 5.91 -9.50 1.95
CA PHE A 16 5.65 -8.88 3.24
C PHE A 16 6.80 -7.99 3.74
N LYS A 17 8.06 -8.35 3.49
CA LYS A 17 9.22 -7.60 4.03
C LYS A 17 9.26 -6.14 3.52
N ILE A 18 8.76 -5.90 2.31
CA ILE A 18 8.80 -4.58 1.65
C ILE A 18 7.45 -3.87 1.77
N LYS A 19 6.40 -4.61 2.15
CA LYS A 19 5.03 -4.12 2.29
C LYS A 19 4.96 -2.99 3.31
N GLY A 20 4.22 -1.93 2.99
CA GLY A 20 4.04 -0.78 3.87
C GLY A 20 5.20 0.21 3.88
N MET A 21 6.47 -0.20 3.92
CA MET A 21 7.58 0.76 4.12
C MET A 21 7.78 1.73 2.95
N ALA A 22 8.02 1.23 1.73
CA ALA A 22 8.28 2.09 0.59
C ALA A 22 7.10 3.02 0.23
N PRO A 23 5.84 2.54 0.11
CA PRO A 23 4.73 3.42 -0.24
C PRO A 23 4.37 4.42 0.86
N THR A 24 4.54 4.09 2.16
CA THR A 24 4.32 5.05 3.24
C THR A 24 5.39 6.13 3.29
N LEU A 25 6.66 5.77 3.03
CA LEU A 25 7.75 6.75 2.95
C LEU A 25 7.57 7.70 1.76
N ILE A 26 7.20 7.17 0.59
CA ILE A 26 6.90 8.01 -0.59
C ILE A 26 5.76 8.98 -0.28
N GLN A 27 4.69 8.51 0.35
CA GLN A 27 3.58 9.39 0.73
C GLN A 27 3.98 10.47 1.72
N LEU A 28 4.83 10.15 2.69
CA LEU A 28 5.36 11.13 3.63
C LEU A 28 6.13 12.23 2.89
N VAL A 29 6.99 11.85 1.95
CA VAL A 29 7.75 12.82 1.14
C VAL A 29 6.83 13.66 0.26
N VAL A 30 5.82 13.05 -0.37
CA VAL A 30 4.84 13.76 -1.20
C VAL A 30 3.98 14.72 -0.37
N SER A 31 3.53 14.33 0.84
CA SER A 31 2.79 15.25 1.73
C SER A 31 3.63 16.45 2.11
N LEU A 32 4.88 16.21 2.53
CA LEU A 32 5.78 17.28 2.91
C LEU A 32 6.05 18.23 1.73
N GLY A 33 6.26 17.68 0.53
CA GLY A 33 6.44 18.49 -0.68
C GLY A 33 5.21 19.33 -1.02
N ILE A 34 4.01 18.76 -0.95
CA ILE A 34 2.75 19.49 -1.17
C ILE A 34 2.57 20.57 -0.10
N PHE A 35 2.85 20.26 1.17
CA PHE A 35 2.71 21.21 2.28
C PHE A 35 3.67 22.41 2.12
N VAL A 36 4.95 22.16 1.89
CA VAL A 36 5.95 23.21 1.67
C VAL A 36 5.60 24.03 0.43
N GLY A 37 5.17 23.38 -0.66
CA GLY A 37 4.71 24.05 -1.87
C GLY A 37 3.50 24.96 -1.63
N LEU A 38 2.51 24.50 -0.86
CA LEU A 38 1.33 25.30 -0.52
C LEU A 38 1.69 26.51 0.36
N VAL A 39 2.60 26.36 1.33
CA VAL A 39 3.07 27.48 2.15
C VAL A 39 3.80 28.50 1.28
N ALA A 40 4.72 28.07 0.40
CA ALA A 40 5.45 28.98 -0.49
C ALA A 40 4.51 29.72 -1.46
N VAL A 41 3.49 29.04 -1.99
CA VAL A 41 2.47 29.67 -2.84
C VAL A 41 1.61 30.64 -2.03
N ALA A 42 1.22 30.30 -0.80
CA ALA A 42 0.45 31.18 0.06
C ALA A 42 1.24 32.47 0.37
N ASP A 43 2.51 32.36 0.74
CA ASP A 43 3.39 33.52 0.98
C ASP A 43 3.50 34.40 -0.27
N LEU A 44 3.69 33.80 -1.45
CA LEU A 44 3.73 34.54 -2.72
C LEU A 44 2.42 35.27 -2.97
N LEU A 45 1.27 34.61 -2.80
CA LEU A 45 -0.04 35.21 -3.07
C LEU A 45 -0.37 36.35 -2.10
N VAL A 46 0.02 36.23 -0.82
CA VAL A 46 -0.14 37.29 0.19
C VAL A 46 0.76 38.49 -0.12
N THR A 47 1.96 38.28 -0.66
CA THR A 47 2.83 39.39 -1.09
C THR A 47 2.37 40.08 -2.38
N MET A 48 1.62 39.39 -3.24
CA MET A 48 1.20 39.88 -4.54
C MET A 48 -0.15 40.61 -4.51
N HIS A 49 -1.06 40.20 -3.63
CA HIS A 49 -2.39 40.81 -3.51
C HIS A 49 -2.45 41.69 -2.25
N GLU A 50 -2.83 42.96 -2.41
CA GLU A 50 -3.05 43.86 -1.27
C GLU A 50 -4.32 43.48 -0.49
N GLU A 51 -5.32 42.94 -1.19
CA GLU A 51 -6.56 42.46 -0.58
C GLU A 51 -6.44 40.98 -0.16
N MET A 52 -6.69 40.75 1.13
CA MET A 52 -6.71 39.40 1.73
C MET A 52 -7.75 38.48 1.06
N THR A 53 -8.87 39.03 0.58
CA THR A 53 -9.94 38.31 -0.12
C THR A 53 -9.48 37.69 -1.44
N GLU A 54 -8.70 38.42 -2.22
CA GLU A 54 -8.17 37.93 -3.51
C GLU A 54 -7.08 36.87 -3.30
N SER A 55 -6.23 37.05 -2.28
CA SER A 55 -5.26 36.03 -1.88
C SER A 55 -5.91 34.72 -1.42
N LEU A 56 -7.03 34.81 -0.67
CA LEU A 56 -7.77 33.62 -0.21
C LEU A 56 -8.44 32.89 -1.38
N LEU A 57 -9.02 33.63 -2.32
CA LEU A 57 -9.72 33.04 -3.46
C LEU A 57 -8.74 32.40 -4.45
N SER A 58 -7.58 33.02 -4.68
CA SER A 58 -6.51 32.46 -5.51
C SER A 58 -5.85 31.22 -4.90
N LEU A 59 -5.85 31.07 -3.57
CA LEU A 59 -5.33 29.88 -2.87
C LEU A 59 -6.20 28.62 -3.05
N LEU A 60 -7.48 28.78 -3.41
CA LEU A 60 -8.40 27.63 -3.58
C LEU A 60 -7.93 26.65 -4.66
N PHE A 61 -7.37 27.16 -5.75
CA PHE A 61 -6.92 26.35 -6.89
C PHE A 61 -5.71 25.46 -6.55
N PRO A 62 -4.58 25.99 -6.03
CA PRO A 62 -3.45 25.18 -5.62
C PRO A 62 -3.81 24.25 -4.45
N PHE A 63 -4.67 24.70 -3.52
CA PHE A 63 -5.14 23.85 -2.42
C PHE A 63 -5.94 22.65 -2.92
N ALA A 64 -6.91 22.87 -3.82
CA ALA A 64 -7.69 21.80 -4.43
C ALA A 64 -6.80 20.83 -5.23
N ALA A 65 -5.81 21.33 -5.96
CA ALA A 65 -4.85 20.50 -6.69
C ALA A 65 -3.99 19.66 -5.74
N GLY A 66 -3.46 20.24 -4.65
CA GLY A 66 -2.68 19.52 -3.64
C GLY A 66 -3.48 18.43 -2.94
N MET A 67 -4.70 18.76 -2.51
CA MET A 67 -5.62 17.81 -1.88
C MET A 67 -6.06 16.71 -2.86
N GLY A 68 -6.31 17.05 -4.12
CA GLY A 68 -6.64 16.10 -5.19
C GLY A 68 -5.50 15.11 -5.45
N GLY A 69 -4.26 15.60 -5.55
CA GLY A 69 -3.08 14.76 -5.71
C GLY A 69 -2.87 13.81 -4.53
N TRP A 70 -3.03 14.31 -3.31
CA TRP A 70 -2.97 13.51 -2.08
C TRP A 70 -4.02 12.38 -2.08
N TRP A 71 -5.27 12.72 -2.41
CA TRP A 71 -6.39 11.79 -2.47
C TRP A 71 -6.20 10.70 -3.54
N LEU A 72 -5.70 11.07 -4.72
CA LEU A 72 -5.41 10.12 -5.79
C LEU A 72 -4.32 9.12 -5.37
N PHE A 73 -3.26 9.60 -4.74
CA PHE A 73 -2.20 8.70 -4.27
C PHE A 73 -2.70 7.74 -3.19
N TRP A 74 -3.51 8.22 -2.25
CA TRP A 74 -4.16 7.40 -1.23
C TRP A 74 -5.02 6.29 -1.84
N THR A 75 -5.92 6.65 -2.76
CA THR A 75 -6.89 5.70 -3.34
C THR A 75 -6.24 4.68 -4.28
N LEU A 76 -5.20 5.08 -5.03
CA LEU A 76 -4.54 4.20 -5.99
C LEU A 76 -3.51 3.26 -5.35
N HIS A 77 -2.75 3.74 -4.36
CA HIS A 77 -1.61 3.02 -3.80
C HIS A 77 -1.83 2.57 -2.35
N LEU A 78 -1.85 3.51 -1.41
CA LEU A 78 -1.83 3.20 0.03
C LEU A 78 -3.03 2.41 0.50
N ARG A 79 -4.23 2.75 0.02
CA ARG A 79 -5.44 2.03 0.38
C ARG A 79 -5.32 0.55 0.00
N LYS A 80 -4.74 0.25 -1.16
CA LYS A 80 -4.58 -1.14 -1.60
C LYS A 80 -3.52 -1.87 -0.78
N ASP A 81 -2.46 -1.18 -0.37
CA ASP A 81 -1.39 -1.79 0.41
C ASP A 81 -1.79 -2.03 1.89
N LEU A 82 -2.43 -1.03 2.51
CA LEU A 82 -2.85 -1.06 3.92
C LEU A 82 -4.03 -1.99 4.20
N PHE A 83 -4.99 -2.09 3.27
CA PHE A 83 -6.20 -2.92 3.47
C PHE A 83 -6.10 -4.32 2.84
N GLN A 84 -4.92 -4.74 2.36
CA GLN A 84 -4.67 -6.12 1.94
C GLN A 84 -4.14 -6.99 3.09
N TYR A 85 -4.10 -8.32 2.88
CA TYR A 85 -3.60 -9.27 3.87
C TYR A 85 -2.24 -8.86 4.45
N THR A 86 -2.17 -8.84 5.78
CA THR A 86 -0.97 -8.39 6.49
C THR A 86 0.25 -9.23 6.14
N HIS A 87 0.12 -10.54 5.92
CA HIS A 87 1.28 -11.43 5.73
C HIS A 87 1.24 -12.36 4.51
N TYR A 88 0.24 -12.20 3.62
CA TYR A 88 -0.02 -13.08 2.46
C TYR A 88 0.34 -14.56 2.72
N PRO A 89 -0.35 -15.21 3.67
CA PRO A 89 0.09 -16.50 4.16
C PRO A 89 0.10 -17.55 3.04
N VAL A 90 1.07 -18.47 3.11
CA VAL A 90 1.06 -19.70 2.33
C VAL A 90 0.87 -20.85 3.29
N ARG A 91 -0.29 -21.52 3.21
CA ARG A 91 -0.66 -22.62 4.11
C ARG A 91 -0.44 -23.96 3.42
N PHE A 92 0.39 -24.79 4.01
CA PHE A 92 0.56 -26.18 3.60
C PHE A 92 -0.24 -27.06 4.53
N ASN A 93 -1.26 -27.74 4.01
CA ASN A 93 -2.09 -28.67 4.79
C ASN A 93 -1.69 -30.11 4.46
N ARG A 94 -1.22 -30.85 5.47
CA ARG A 94 -0.74 -32.23 5.33
C ARG A 94 -1.87 -33.24 5.17
N VAL A 95 -3.03 -32.96 5.76
CA VAL A 95 -4.19 -33.86 5.76
C VAL A 95 -4.85 -33.83 4.39
N THR A 96 -5.12 -32.63 3.87
CA THR A 96 -5.74 -32.49 2.54
C THR A 96 -4.73 -32.61 1.39
N ARG A 97 -3.42 -32.62 1.70
CA ARG A 97 -2.32 -32.55 0.73
C ARG A 97 -2.51 -31.42 -0.28
N LYS A 98 -2.89 -30.23 0.21
CA LYS A 98 -3.11 -29.02 -0.59
C LYS A 98 -2.34 -27.84 -0.01
N ILE A 99 -1.98 -26.93 -0.90
CA ILE A 99 -1.25 -25.70 -0.63
C ILE A 99 -2.19 -24.54 -0.97
N TYR A 100 -2.39 -23.64 -0.03
CA TYR A 100 -3.27 -22.48 -0.16
C TYR A 100 -2.44 -21.21 -0.18
N PHE A 101 -2.52 -20.45 -1.28
CA PHE A 101 -1.86 -19.16 -1.45
C PHE A 101 -2.89 -18.05 -1.28
N PHE A 102 -2.78 -17.26 -0.22
CA PHE A 102 -3.70 -16.17 0.08
C PHE A 102 -3.17 -14.86 -0.50
N ARG A 103 -3.76 -14.40 -1.62
CA ARG A 103 -3.36 -13.21 -2.38
C ARG A 103 -4.15 -11.96 -1.99
N HIS A 104 -5.47 -12.03 -1.85
CA HIS A 104 -6.31 -10.88 -1.46
C HIS A 104 -7.63 -11.31 -0.82
N ASN A 105 -8.35 -10.40 -0.17
CA ASN A 105 -9.59 -10.71 0.55
C ASN A 105 -10.84 -10.68 -0.34
N GLY A 106 -10.79 -11.30 -1.53
CA GLY A 106 -11.88 -11.28 -2.52
C GLY A 106 -12.22 -12.67 -3.08
N PRO A 107 -13.21 -12.77 -3.99
CA PRO A 107 -13.76 -14.04 -4.49
C PRO A 107 -12.73 -15.02 -5.08
N ASP A 108 -11.61 -14.53 -5.61
CA ASP A 108 -10.50 -15.34 -6.16
C ASP A 108 -9.18 -15.13 -5.40
N GLY A 109 -9.33 -14.76 -4.14
CA GLY A 109 -8.27 -14.38 -3.24
C GLY A 109 -7.36 -15.52 -2.81
N VAL A 110 -7.79 -16.76 -3.02
CA VAL A 110 -7.08 -17.96 -2.57
C VAL A 110 -6.86 -18.89 -3.75
N VAL A 111 -5.59 -19.18 -4.05
CA VAL A 111 -5.22 -20.21 -5.04
C VAL A 111 -4.91 -21.49 -4.29
N VAL A 112 -5.49 -22.59 -4.76
CA VAL A 112 -5.29 -23.92 -4.17
C VAL A 112 -4.57 -24.81 -5.15
N VAL A 113 -3.45 -25.40 -4.73
CA VAL A 113 -2.63 -26.29 -5.55
C VAL A 113 -2.41 -27.61 -4.83
N PRO A 114 -2.47 -28.77 -5.51
CA PRO A 114 -2.10 -30.05 -4.91
C PRO A 114 -0.64 -30.06 -4.45
N TRP A 115 -0.39 -30.65 -3.29
CA TRP A 115 0.98 -30.84 -2.81
C TRP A 115 1.71 -31.82 -3.72
N GLY A 116 2.88 -31.41 -4.24
CA GLY A 116 3.68 -32.21 -5.17
C GLY A 116 3.26 -32.02 -6.63
N SER A 117 2.42 -31.02 -6.91
CA SER A 117 2.11 -30.63 -8.29
C SER A 117 3.40 -30.25 -9.03
N PRO A 118 3.58 -30.72 -10.29
CA PRO A 118 4.73 -30.34 -11.12
C PRO A 118 4.71 -28.86 -11.53
N TYR A 119 3.61 -28.14 -11.23
CA TYR A 119 3.44 -26.72 -11.52
C TYR A 119 3.71 -25.83 -10.30
N ALA A 120 4.02 -26.40 -9.13
CA ALA A 120 4.29 -25.66 -7.89
C ALA A 120 5.80 -25.62 -7.59
N PHE A 121 6.40 -24.45 -7.79
CA PHE A 121 7.82 -24.23 -7.52
C PHE A 121 8.00 -23.31 -6.31
N PHE A 122 8.81 -23.73 -5.35
CA PHE A 122 9.13 -22.95 -4.15
C PHE A 122 10.58 -22.49 -4.22
N HIS A 123 10.78 -21.20 -4.06
CA HIS A 123 12.11 -20.60 -3.97
C HIS A 123 12.23 -19.88 -2.64
N ILE A 124 13.34 -20.10 -1.95
CA ILE A 124 13.70 -19.27 -0.80
C ILE A 124 14.25 -17.97 -1.39
N GLY A 125 13.46 -16.90 -1.31
CA GLY A 125 13.92 -15.57 -1.66
C GLY A 125 15.06 -15.16 -0.73
N ARG A 126 16.31 -15.34 -1.17
CA ARG A 126 17.46 -14.69 -0.54
C ARG A 126 17.33 -13.19 -0.83
N GLY A 127 17.24 -12.41 0.25
CA GLY A 127 17.10 -10.95 0.22
C GLY A 127 18.21 -10.32 -0.57
#